data_AF-A0A419JKP1-F1
#
_entry.id   AF-A0A419JKP1-F1
#
_cell.length_a   1.000
_cell.length_b   1.000
_cell.length_c   1.000
_cell.angle_alpha   90.00
_cell.angle_beta   90.00
_cell.angle_gamma   90.00
#
_symmetry.space_group_name_H-M   'P 1'
#
loop_
_entity.id
_entity.type
_entity.pdbx_description
1 polymer ?
#
loop_
_entity_poly.entity_id
_entity_poly.type
_entity_poly.pdbx_seq_one_letter_code
_entity_poly.pdbx_strand_id
1 'polypeptide(L)'
;MNKEALTSRTIEILTQAGFTVSDRCNIRPRSFDLAARRRSILLLLRILSNIDGLSAETAREMRYLASCLNGSPLVIGNKSPDQGLEGGVAYFRYGIPSINLTTLYDCFIEGVPPLVYAAPGGLYINIDGECLHSIRTERNISLGELAAELGISRRTISKYEDGEMDASIDVVLRLEEILDAELVCPIRILSTGNNRTKPDCASKQ
;
A
#
# COMPACT_ATOMS: atom_id res chain seq x y z
N MET A 1 17.67 -0.14 13.35
CA MET A 1 16.89 -0.41 14.57
C MET A 1 16.65 -1.91 14.72
N ASN A 2 16.75 -2.46 15.93
CA ASN A 2 16.52 -3.88 16.21
C ASN A 2 15.01 -4.20 16.32
N LYS A 3 14.64 -5.49 16.29
CA LYS A 3 13.23 -5.92 16.25
C LYS A 3 12.43 -5.49 17.49
N GLU A 4 13.05 -5.48 18.67
CA GLU A 4 12.37 -5.11 19.92
C GLU A 4 12.02 -3.63 19.99
N ALA A 5 12.95 -2.74 19.59
CA ALA A 5 12.67 -1.32 19.51
C ALA A 5 11.60 -1.03 18.45
N LEU A 6 11.67 -1.69 17.29
CA LEU A 6 10.62 -1.60 16.26
C LEU A 6 9.26 -2.01 16.82
N THR A 7 9.21 -3.14 17.53
CA THR A 7 7.98 -3.65 18.15
C THR A 7 7.40 -2.65 19.16
N SER A 8 8.24 -2.09 20.02
CA SER A 8 7.82 -1.16 21.07
C SER A 8 7.24 0.13 20.46
N ARG A 9 7.93 0.70 19.45
CA ARG A 9 7.43 1.87 18.72
C ARG A 9 6.13 1.59 17.96
N THR A 10 5.97 0.43 17.34
CA THR A 10 4.71 0.03 16.70
C THR A 10 3.56 0.01 17.71
N ILE A 11 3.79 -0.54 18.91
CA ILE A 11 2.78 -0.58 19.98
C ILE A 11 2.43 0.83 20.45
N GLU A 12 3.43 1.69 20.66
CA GLU A 12 3.22 3.09 21.06
C GLU A 12 2.35 3.85 20.06
N ILE A 13 2.69 3.81 18.76
CA ILE A 13 1.93 4.49 17.70
C ILE A 13 0.49 3.97 17.64
N LEU A 14 0.29 2.64 17.66
CA LEU A 14 -1.05 2.06 17.60
C LEU A 14 -1.88 2.39 18.84
N THR A 15 -1.27 2.39 20.02
CA THR A 15 -1.95 2.76 21.28
C THR A 15 -2.36 4.22 21.26
N GLN A 16 -1.47 5.12 20.83
CA GLN A 16 -1.78 6.54 20.64
C GLN A 16 -2.89 6.75 19.61
N ALA A 17 -2.93 5.92 18.56
CA ALA A 17 -4.00 5.91 17.56
C ALA A 17 -5.32 5.32 18.08
N GLY A 18 -5.40 4.91 19.34
CA GLY A 18 -6.61 4.36 19.97
C GLY A 18 -6.86 2.88 19.66
N PHE A 19 -5.84 2.13 19.25
CA PHE A 19 -5.94 0.67 19.18
C PHE A 19 -5.72 0.05 20.56
N THR A 20 -6.50 -0.99 20.87
CA THR A 20 -6.15 -1.97 21.90
C THR A 20 -5.20 -2.98 21.26
N VAL A 21 -4.00 -3.13 21.82
CA VAL A 21 -2.97 -4.03 21.30
C VAL A 21 -2.89 -5.28 22.18
N SER A 22 -2.79 -6.47 21.56
CA SER A 22 -2.65 -7.73 22.28
C SER A 22 -1.25 -7.88 22.89
N ASP A 23 -1.13 -8.84 23.81
CA ASP A 23 0.18 -9.38 24.17
C ASP A 23 0.90 -9.96 22.94
N ARG A 24 2.23 -10.06 23.05
CA ARG A 24 3.05 -10.69 22.01
C ARG A 24 2.65 -12.16 21.85
N CYS A 25 2.28 -12.56 20.65
CA CYS A 25 1.88 -13.93 20.35
C CYS A 25 3.11 -14.85 20.40
N ASN A 26 3.31 -15.56 21.52
CA ASN A 26 4.51 -16.39 21.73
C ASN A 26 4.35 -17.87 21.35
N ILE A 27 3.19 -18.26 20.83
CA ILE A 27 2.88 -19.65 20.49
C ILE A 27 3.40 -19.97 19.08
N ARG A 28 3.99 -21.16 18.91
CA ARG A 28 4.48 -21.65 17.61
C ARG A 28 3.50 -22.69 17.03
N PRO A 29 3.31 -22.75 15.70
CA PRO A 29 3.87 -21.84 14.68
C PRO A 29 3.28 -20.42 14.77
N ARG A 30 4.12 -19.41 14.52
CA ARG A 30 3.78 -17.99 14.71
C ARG A 30 3.58 -17.30 13.36
N SER A 31 2.32 -17.09 12.97
CA SER A 31 1.99 -16.39 11.72
C SER A 31 2.09 -14.86 11.86
N PHE A 32 1.78 -14.29 13.04
CA PHE A 32 1.87 -12.85 13.34
C PHE A 32 2.48 -12.61 14.73
N ASP A 33 3.05 -11.42 14.98
CA ASP A 33 3.71 -11.09 16.24
C ASP A 33 2.75 -10.50 17.29
N LEU A 34 1.80 -9.68 16.85
CA LEU A 34 0.77 -9.07 17.71
C LEU A 34 -0.48 -8.72 16.89
N ALA A 35 -1.61 -8.59 17.57
CA ALA A 35 -2.86 -8.11 16.98
C ALA A 35 -3.22 -6.74 17.57
N ALA A 36 -3.90 -5.91 16.80
CA ALA A 36 -4.38 -4.62 17.26
C ALA A 36 -5.83 -4.39 16.78
N ARG A 37 -6.71 -3.92 17.67
CA ARG A 37 -8.12 -3.65 17.35
C ARG A 37 -8.47 -2.19 17.65
N ARG A 38 -9.12 -1.51 16.69
CA ARG A 38 -9.75 -0.21 16.88
C ARG A 38 -11.10 -0.20 16.17
N ARG A 39 -12.20 -0.18 16.93
CA ARG A 39 -13.58 -0.29 16.39
C ARG A 39 -13.70 -1.53 15.48
N SER A 40 -14.04 -1.34 14.21
CA SER A 40 -14.13 -2.41 13.20
C SER A 40 -12.79 -2.85 12.61
N ILE A 41 -11.71 -2.11 12.84
CA ILE A 41 -10.39 -2.42 12.29
C ILE A 41 -9.72 -3.47 13.19
N LEU A 42 -9.35 -4.61 12.61
CA LEU A 42 -8.45 -5.60 13.21
C LEU A 42 -7.20 -5.71 12.36
N LEU A 43 -6.03 -5.55 12.97
CA LEU A 43 -4.73 -5.73 12.34
C LEU A 43 -4.07 -7.00 12.89
N LEU A 44 -3.56 -7.84 12.00
CA LEU A 44 -2.64 -8.94 12.33
C LEU A 44 -1.23 -8.51 11.88
N LEU A 45 -0.40 -8.15 12.84
CA LEU A 45 0.86 -7.45 12.59
C LEU A 45 2.04 -8.41 12.63
N ARG A 46 2.87 -8.37 11.59
CA ARG A 46 4.17 -9.04 11.56
C ARG A 46 5.27 -7.99 11.58
N ILE A 47 6.24 -8.15 12.48
CA ILE A 47 7.28 -7.17 12.72
C ILE A 47 8.64 -7.75 12.30
N LEU A 48 9.24 -7.14 11.29
CA LEU A 48 10.47 -7.62 10.66
C LEU A 48 11.42 -6.45 10.42
N SER A 49 12.67 -6.54 10.88
CA SER A 49 13.66 -5.52 10.53
C SER A 49 13.87 -5.42 9.01
N ASN A 50 13.88 -6.57 8.32
CA ASN A 50 13.90 -6.68 6.87
C ASN A 50 12.59 -7.34 6.39
N ILE A 51 11.80 -6.64 5.57
CA ILE A 51 10.51 -7.15 5.09
C ILE A 51 10.64 -8.39 4.19
N ASP A 52 11.80 -8.60 3.57
CA ASP A 52 12.11 -9.81 2.78
C ASP A 52 12.30 -11.06 3.65
N GLY A 53 12.38 -10.88 4.97
CA GLY A 53 12.36 -11.99 5.93
C GLY A 53 10.97 -12.63 6.09
N LEU A 54 9.94 -12.12 5.43
CA LEU A 54 8.64 -12.78 5.39
C LEU A 54 8.72 -14.02 4.49
N SER A 55 8.22 -15.16 4.95
CA SER A 55 8.09 -16.36 4.11
C SER A 55 6.72 -16.43 3.44
N ALA A 56 6.63 -17.03 2.25
CA ALA A 56 5.36 -17.29 1.57
C ALA A 56 4.34 -18.06 2.44
N GLU A 57 4.81 -19.04 3.24
CA GLU A 57 3.98 -19.83 4.14
C GLU A 57 3.35 -18.95 5.24
N THR A 58 4.17 -18.24 6.01
CA THR A 58 3.72 -17.26 7.02
C THR A 58 2.73 -16.26 6.42
N ALA A 59 3.01 -15.73 5.22
CA ALA A 59 2.13 -14.76 4.57
C ALA A 59 0.77 -15.37 4.17
N ARG A 60 0.77 -16.61 3.66
CA ARG A 60 -0.47 -17.35 3.35
C ARG A 60 -1.31 -17.56 4.60
N GLU A 61 -0.70 -17.96 5.71
CA GLU A 61 -1.38 -18.12 7.00
C GLU A 61 -1.94 -16.81 7.53
N MET A 62 -1.15 -15.72 7.48
CA MET A 62 -1.62 -14.40 7.89
C MET A 62 -2.84 -13.94 7.09
N ARG A 63 -2.81 -14.09 5.76
CA ARG A 63 -3.96 -13.74 4.91
C ARG A 63 -5.17 -14.61 5.20
N TYR A 64 -4.97 -15.91 5.43
CA TYR A 64 -6.05 -16.82 5.80
C TYR A 64 -6.70 -16.42 7.13
N LEU A 65 -5.90 -16.19 8.18
CA LEU A 65 -6.39 -15.75 9.50
C LEU A 65 -7.09 -14.40 9.42
N ALA A 66 -6.52 -13.44 8.67
CA ALA A 66 -7.11 -12.13 8.47
C ALA A 66 -8.48 -12.25 7.81
N SER A 67 -8.62 -13.09 6.77
CA SER A 67 -9.90 -13.38 6.13
C SER A 67 -10.92 -13.97 7.11
N CYS A 68 -10.54 -14.99 7.88
CA CYS A 68 -11.42 -15.63 8.86
C CYS A 68 -11.89 -14.70 9.98
N LEU A 69 -11.08 -13.70 10.33
CA LEU A 69 -11.35 -12.78 11.45
C LEU A 69 -11.85 -11.40 10.99
N ASN A 70 -12.11 -11.23 9.68
CA ASN A 70 -12.39 -9.93 9.06
C ASN A 70 -11.36 -8.85 9.46
N GLY A 71 -10.10 -9.25 9.54
CA GLY A 71 -8.95 -8.40 9.82
C GLY A 71 -8.10 -8.11 8.59
N SER A 72 -7.06 -7.33 8.79
CA SER A 72 -6.07 -6.94 7.78
C SER A 72 -4.69 -7.45 8.19
N PRO A 73 -3.99 -8.23 7.35
CA PRO A 73 -2.60 -8.55 7.60
C PRO A 73 -1.73 -7.34 7.24
N LEU A 74 -0.77 -6.99 8.10
CA LEU A 74 0.13 -5.85 7.86
C LEU A 74 1.54 -6.19 8.35
N VAL A 75 2.55 -5.87 7.55
CA VAL A 75 3.95 -6.02 7.94
C VAL A 75 4.50 -4.63 8.29
N ILE A 76 5.15 -4.54 9.44
CA ILE A 76 5.90 -3.36 9.84
C ILE A 76 7.39 -3.69 9.77
N GLY A 77 8.14 -2.89 9.01
CA GLY A 77 9.56 -3.09 8.86
C GLY A 77 10.37 -1.81 8.66
N ASN A 78 11.69 -1.95 8.64
CA ASN A 78 12.60 -0.80 8.51
C ASN A 78 13.25 -0.73 7.14
N LYS A 79 13.53 -1.88 6.53
CA LYS A 79 14.32 -1.97 5.31
C LYS A 79 13.91 -3.14 4.42
N SER A 80 14.30 -3.04 3.15
CA SER A 80 14.63 -4.17 2.27
C SER A 80 16.15 -4.42 2.35
N PRO A 81 16.71 -5.52 1.80
CA PRO A 81 18.12 -5.89 1.90
C PRO A 81 19.09 -4.73 1.66
N ASP A 82 18.82 -3.93 0.62
CA ASP A 82 19.74 -2.93 0.10
C ASP A 82 19.39 -1.49 0.47
N GLN A 83 18.19 -1.23 1.02
CA GLN A 83 17.73 0.13 1.30
C GLN A 83 16.68 0.21 2.42
N GLY A 84 16.64 1.35 3.11
CA GLY A 84 15.55 1.69 4.03
C GLY A 84 14.22 1.76 3.29
N LEU A 85 13.12 1.47 3.99
CA LEU A 85 11.79 1.74 3.45
C LEU A 85 11.52 3.24 3.53
N GLU A 86 11.08 3.83 2.41
CA GLU A 86 10.73 5.24 2.34
C GLU A 86 9.40 5.52 3.09
N GLY A 87 9.32 6.69 3.74
CA GLY A 87 8.08 7.16 4.36
C GLY A 87 7.03 7.50 3.30
N GLY A 88 5.76 7.27 3.61
CA GLY A 88 4.65 7.47 2.66
C GLY A 88 4.55 6.42 1.55
N VAL A 89 5.48 5.46 1.49
CA VAL A 89 5.49 4.39 0.47
C VAL A 89 4.99 3.06 1.04
N ALA A 90 4.10 2.41 0.31
CA ALA A 90 3.66 1.03 0.57
C ALA A 90 4.51 0.02 -0.21
N TYR A 91 5.00 -1.01 0.47
CA TYR A 91 5.65 -2.16 -0.15
C TYR A 91 4.72 -3.36 -0.05
N PHE A 92 4.94 -4.39 -0.87
CA PHE A 92 4.12 -5.61 -0.82
C PHE A 92 5.00 -6.86 -0.76
N ARG A 93 4.64 -7.79 0.13
CA ARG A 93 5.26 -9.12 0.21
C ARG A 93 4.19 -10.18 0.25
N TYR A 94 4.17 -11.04 -0.78
CA TYR A 94 3.15 -12.07 -0.98
C TYR A 94 1.71 -11.52 -0.89
N GLY A 95 1.50 -10.30 -1.41
CA GLY A 95 0.22 -9.59 -1.37
C GLY A 95 -0.14 -9.01 0.00
N ILE A 96 0.78 -8.96 0.96
CA ILE A 96 0.59 -8.28 2.26
C ILE A 96 1.25 -6.90 2.20
N PRO A 97 0.51 -5.82 2.50
CA PRO A 97 1.09 -4.49 2.66
C PRO A 97 2.19 -4.48 3.71
N SER A 98 3.29 -3.80 3.41
CA SER A 98 4.50 -3.72 4.21
C SER A 98 4.95 -2.26 4.28
N ILE A 99 4.97 -1.68 5.47
CA ILE A 99 5.23 -0.24 5.66
C ILE A 99 6.22 0.00 6.79
N ASN A 100 6.79 1.21 6.86
CA ASN A 100 7.63 1.62 7.97
C ASN A 100 6.84 2.33 9.08
N LEU A 101 7.52 2.70 10.15
CA LEU A 101 6.89 3.41 11.28
C LEU A 101 6.37 4.80 10.91
N THR A 102 7.05 5.51 9.99
CA THR A 102 6.62 6.83 9.52
C THR A 102 5.26 6.69 8.83
N THR A 103 5.16 5.82 7.83
CA THR A 103 3.89 5.54 7.13
C THR A 103 2.82 5.00 8.08
N LEU A 104 3.20 4.19 9.09
CA LEU A 104 2.25 3.71 10.11
C LEU A 104 1.66 4.88 10.93
N TYR A 105 2.51 5.83 11.33
CA TYR A 105 2.12 7.03 12.05
C TYR A 105 1.19 7.88 11.18
N ASP A 106 1.59 8.17 9.94
CA ASP A 106 0.80 8.95 8.99
C ASP A 106 -0.60 8.33 8.80
N CYS A 107 -0.67 7.00 8.61
CA CYS A 107 -1.93 6.29 8.38
C CYS A 107 -2.91 6.36 9.56
N PHE A 108 -2.42 6.18 10.79
CA PHE A 108 -3.29 5.92 11.93
C PHE A 108 -3.41 7.07 12.93
N ILE A 109 -2.43 7.98 12.95
CA ILE A 109 -2.42 9.20 13.76
C ILE A 109 -2.88 10.38 12.92
N GLU A 110 -2.19 10.66 11.81
CA GLU A 110 -2.50 11.83 10.96
C GLU A 110 -3.68 11.57 10.02
N GLY A 111 -4.03 10.29 9.79
CA GLY A 111 -5.10 9.91 8.88
C GLY A 111 -4.72 10.04 7.39
N VAL A 112 -3.43 10.09 7.08
CA VAL A 112 -2.88 10.22 5.73
C VAL A 112 -2.47 8.83 5.21
N PRO A 113 -3.18 8.26 4.22
CA PRO A 113 -2.81 6.98 3.63
C PRO A 113 -1.62 7.12 2.66
N PRO A 114 -0.85 6.04 2.40
CA PRO A 114 0.16 6.06 1.36
C PRO A 114 -0.49 6.21 -0.01
N LEU A 115 0.10 7.08 -0.84
CA LEU A 115 -0.31 7.28 -2.23
C LEU A 115 0.65 6.61 -3.23
N VAL A 116 1.86 6.28 -2.75
CA VAL A 116 2.94 5.69 -3.55
C VAL A 116 3.19 4.25 -3.10
N TYR A 117 3.41 3.35 -4.06
CA TYR A 117 3.87 2.00 -3.77
C TYR A 117 5.13 1.63 -4.55
N ALA A 118 5.90 0.70 -4.01
CA ALA A 118 7.09 0.18 -4.67
C ALA A 118 6.78 -1.11 -5.45
N ALA A 119 7.23 -1.16 -6.70
CA ALA A 119 7.13 -2.32 -7.57
C ALA A 119 8.45 -2.55 -8.34
N PRO A 120 8.62 -3.68 -9.05
CA PRO A 120 9.77 -3.85 -9.93
C PRO A 120 9.87 -2.70 -10.92
N GLY A 121 11.01 -1.99 -10.92
CA GLY A 121 11.26 -0.86 -11.82
C GLY A 121 11.09 0.53 -11.18
N GLY A 122 10.55 0.64 -9.96
CA GLY A 122 10.51 1.91 -9.23
C GLY A 122 9.29 2.13 -8.35
N LEU A 123 8.95 3.40 -8.17
CA LEU A 123 7.80 3.86 -7.41
C LEU A 123 6.65 4.23 -8.34
N TYR A 124 5.45 3.81 -7.96
CA TYR A 124 4.24 3.94 -8.75
C TYR A 124 3.10 4.50 -7.91
N ILE A 125 2.13 5.11 -8.60
CA ILE A 125 0.92 5.70 -8.04
C ILE A 125 -0.27 5.16 -8.82
N ASN A 126 -1.34 4.84 -8.10
CA ASN A 126 -2.61 4.45 -8.68
C ASN A 126 -3.35 5.70 -9.18
N ILE A 127 -3.79 5.69 -10.43
CA ILE A 127 -4.57 6.76 -11.05
C ILE A 127 -6.05 6.38 -11.05
N ASP A 128 -6.92 7.33 -10.77
CA ASP A 128 -8.35 7.21 -11.07
C ASP A 128 -8.57 7.34 -12.59
N GLY A 129 -8.63 6.19 -13.26
CA GLY A 129 -8.78 6.10 -14.71
C GLY A 129 -10.10 6.68 -15.22
N GLU A 130 -11.19 6.53 -14.45
CA GLU A 130 -12.50 7.08 -14.81
C GLU A 130 -12.49 8.61 -14.73
N CYS A 131 -11.88 9.15 -13.68
CA CYS A 131 -11.67 10.60 -13.51
C CYS A 131 -10.79 11.16 -14.64
N LEU A 132 -9.67 10.49 -14.94
CA LEU A 132 -8.77 10.86 -16.05
C LEU A 132 -9.51 10.91 -17.38
N HIS A 133 -10.29 9.87 -17.71
CA HIS A 133 -11.07 9.82 -18.94
C HIS A 133 -12.08 10.97 -19.03
N SER A 134 -12.80 11.21 -17.93
CA SER A 134 -13.84 12.23 -17.85
C SER A 134 -13.26 13.63 -18.07
N ILE A 135 -12.24 14.02 -17.30
CA ILE A 135 -11.61 15.34 -17.41
C ILE A 135 -11.00 15.54 -18.80
N ARG A 136 -10.32 14.52 -19.34
CA ARG A 136 -9.71 14.61 -20.67
C ARG A 136 -10.76 14.86 -21.75
N THR A 137 -11.87 14.12 -21.72
CA THR A 137 -12.93 14.25 -22.73
C THR A 137 -13.73 15.54 -22.60
N GLU A 138 -14.04 15.99 -21.38
CA GLU A 138 -14.68 17.28 -21.10
C GLU A 138 -13.86 18.46 -21.64
N ARG A 139 -12.53 18.36 -21.57
CA ARG A 139 -11.60 19.37 -22.09
C ARG A 139 -11.29 19.20 -23.59
N ASN A 140 -11.92 18.27 -24.28
CA ASN A 140 -11.69 17.94 -25.71
C ASN A 140 -10.22 17.58 -26.03
N ILE A 141 -9.49 17.02 -25.07
CA ILE A 141 -8.11 16.57 -25.27
C ILE A 141 -8.16 15.15 -25.84
N SER A 142 -7.46 14.88 -26.93
CA SER A 142 -7.33 13.53 -27.48
C SER A 142 -6.31 12.70 -26.69
N LEU A 143 -6.43 11.37 -26.75
CA LEU A 143 -5.41 10.47 -26.20
C LEU A 143 -4.02 10.72 -26.81
N GLY A 144 -3.97 11.14 -28.08
CA GLY A 144 -2.73 11.40 -28.80
C GLY A 144 -2.02 12.67 -28.33
N GLU A 145 -2.78 13.74 -28.10
CA GLU A 145 -2.25 15.01 -27.57
C GLU A 145 -1.69 14.81 -26.16
N LEU A 146 -2.45 14.17 -25.26
CA LEU A 146 -1.99 13.92 -23.90
C LEU A 146 -0.75 13.02 -23.87
N ALA A 147 -0.71 11.99 -24.73
CA ALA A 147 0.44 11.12 -24.88
C ALA A 147 1.69 11.86 -25.38
N ALA A 148 1.53 12.77 -26.36
CA ALA A 148 2.62 13.57 -26.89
C ALA A 148 3.20 14.50 -25.82
N GLU A 149 2.35 15.18 -25.04
CA GLU A 149 2.76 16.08 -23.96
C GLU A 149 3.57 15.34 -22.89
N LEU A 150 3.14 14.13 -22.54
CA LEU A 150 3.78 13.29 -21.54
C LEU A 150 5.00 12.51 -22.07
N GLY A 151 5.23 12.50 -23.38
CA GLY A 151 6.30 11.72 -24.00
C GLY A 151 6.10 10.20 -23.90
N ILE A 152 4.85 9.73 -23.84
CA ILE A 152 4.48 8.32 -23.73
C ILE A 152 3.59 7.88 -24.89
N SER A 153 3.25 6.59 -24.96
CA SER A 153 2.42 6.08 -26.04
C SER A 153 0.94 6.36 -25.80
N ARG A 154 0.16 6.56 -26.88
CA ARG A 154 -1.31 6.63 -26.81
C ARG A 154 -1.93 5.44 -26.09
N ARG A 155 -1.34 4.25 -26.28
CA ARG A 155 -1.75 3.01 -25.60
C ARG A 155 -1.55 3.08 -24.09
N THR A 156 -0.52 3.78 -23.63
CA THR A 156 -0.25 3.96 -22.19
C THR A 156 -1.34 4.79 -21.53
N ILE A 157 -1.75 5.91 -22.15
CA ILE A 157 -2.86 6.73 -21.64
C ILE A 157 -4.16 5.92 -21.59
N SER A 158 -4.49 5.17 -22.65
CA SER A 158 -5.66 4.28 -22.65
C SER A 158 -5.63 3.32 -21.46
N LYS A 159 -4.49 2.70 -21.18
CA LYS A 159 -4.35 1.79 -20.05
C LYS A 159 -4.51 2.46 -18.68
N TYR A 160 -4.12 3.73 -18.56
CA TYR A 160 -4.40 4.50 -17.35
C TYR A 160 -5.90 4.73 -17.19
N GLU A 161 -6.61 5.12 -18.25
CA GLU A 161 -8.07 5.28 -18.24
C GLU A 161 -8.82 3.97 -17.94
N ASP A 162 -8.32 2.86 -18.47
CA ASP A 162 -8.90 1.53 -18.25
C ASP A 162 -8.55 0.93 -16.87
N GLY A 163 -7.71 1.60 -16.07
CA GLY A 163 -7.22 1.12 -14.78
C GLY A 163 -6.36 -0.16 -14.89
N GLU A 164 -5.74 -0.40 -16.05
CA GLU A 164 -4.89 -1.58 -16.30
C GLU A 164 -3.41 -1.37 -15.97
N MET A 165 -3.01 -0.12 -15.70
CA MET A 165 -1.63 0.24 -15.47
C MET A 165 -1.52 1.41 -14.49
N ASP A 166 -0.56 1.32 -13.58
CA ASP A 166 -0.18 2.41 -12.69
C ASP A 166 0.94 3.24 -13.31
N ALA A 167 1.08 4.48 -12.87
CA ALA A 167 2.04 5.42 -13.45
C ALA A 167 3.18 5.72 -12.48
N SER A 168 4.33 6.13 -13.01
CA SER A 168 5.40 6.67 -12.17
C SER A 168 4.98 8.02 -11.58
N ILE A 169 5.64 8.40 -10.48
CA ILE A 169 5.39 9.68 -9.80
C ILE A 169 5.47 10.85 -10.79
N ASP A 170 6.53 10.91 -11.60
CA ASP A 170 6.73 12.01 -12.56
C ASP A 170 5.60 12.12 -13.59
N VAL A 171 5.07 10.98 -14.05
CA VAL A 171 3.97 10.95 -15.02
C VAL A 171 2.67 11.44 -14.38
N VAL A 172 2.39 11.03 -13.15
CA VAL A 172 1.20 11.51 -12.41
C VAL A 172 1.26 13.00 -12.17
N LEU A 173 2.39 13.52 -11.67
CA LEU A 173 2.54 14.96 -11.41
C LEU A 173 2.31 15.79 -12.68
N ARG A 174 2.86 15.34 -13.81
CA ARG A 174 2.62 16.01 -15.10
C ARG A 174 1.17 15.87 -15.57
N LEU A 175 0.52 14.73 -15.35
CA LEU A 175 -0.89 14.54 -15.67
C LEU A 175 -1.78 15.52 -14.90
N GLU A 176 -1.58 15.61 -13.58
CA GLU A 176 -2.33 16.53 -12.72
C GLU A 176 -2.05 18.00 -13.08
N GLU A 177 -0.81 18.34 -13.47
CA GLU A 177 -0.47 19.68 -13.95
C GLU A 177 -1.16 20.04 -15.27
N ILE A 178 -1.16 19.13 -16.26
CA ILE A 178 -1.81 19.35 -17.57
C ILE A 178 -3.33 19.45 -17.40
N LEU A 179 -3.90 18.64 -16.53
CA LEU A 179 -5.34 18.52 -16.33
C LEU A 179 -5.86 19.38 -15.18
N ASP A 180 -5.00 20.08 -14.45
CA ASP A 180 -5.34 20.91 -13.28
C ASP A 180 -6.37 20.23 -12.37
N ALA A 181 -6.09 18.98 -11.98
CA ALA A 181 -7.01 18.12 -11.24
C ALA A 181 -6.27 17.02 -10.49
N GLU A 182 -6.78 16.64 -9.32
CA GLU A 182 -6.28 15.50 -8.56
C GLU A 182 -6.76 14.18 -9.16
N LEU A 183 -5.83 13.27 -9.44
CA LEU A 183 -6.09 11.97 -10.07
C LEU A 183 -5.63 10.79 -9.19
N VAL A 184 -4.98 11.06 -8.06
CA VAL A 184 -4.31 10.05 -7.25
C VAL A 184 -5.28 9.28 -6.35
N CYS A 185 -5.18 7.96 -6.42
CA CYS A 185 -5.90 7.04 -5.53
C CYS A 185 -5.04 6.58 -4.34
N PRO A 186 -5.58 6.58 -3.11
CA PRO A 186 -4.91 6.00 -1.96
C PRO A 186 -4.67 4.50 -2.08
N ILE A 187 -3.52 4.04 -1.59
CA ILE A 187 -3.20 2.61 -1.54
C ILE A 187 -3.88 1.96 -0.34
N ARG A 188 -4.61 0.90 -0.63
CA ARG A 188 -5.34 0.13 0.38
C ARG A 188 -4.39 -0.74 1.19
N ILE A 189 -4.10 -0.31 2.42
CA ILE A 189 -3.37 -1.13 3.42
C ILE A 189 -4.29 -1.89 4.38
N LEU A 190 -5.60 -1.61 4.36
CA LEU A 190 -6.61 -2.27 5.17
C LEU A 190 -7.52 -3.14 4.28
N SER A 191 -7.79 -4.36 4.73
CA SER A 191 -8.81 -5.23 4.16
C SER A 191 -10.19 -4.74 4.58
N THR A 192 -11.04 -4.38 3.62
CA THR A 192 -12.46 -4.14 3.86
C THR A 192 -13.20 -5.47 3.74
N GLY A 193 -14.02 -5.81 4.73
CA GLY A 193 -14.64 -7.14 4.91
C GLY A 193 -15.63 -7.58 3.83
N ASN A 194 -15.66 -6.94 2.66
CA ASN A 194 -16.45 -7.37 1.52
C ASN A 194 -15.89 -6.70 0.25
N ASN A 195 -14.96 -7.38 -0.44
CA ASN A 195 -14.77 -7.22 -1.89
C ASN A 195 -13.83 -8.31 -2.43
N ARG A 196 -14.41 -9.24 -3.20
CA ARG A 196 -13.69 -10.10 -4.14
C ARG A 196 -13.46 -9.31 -5.42
N THR A 197 -12.56 -8.33 -5.39
CA THR A 197 -12.13 -7.61 -6.60
C THR A 197 -10.63 -7.45 -6.59
N LYS A 198 -10.02 -8.11 -7.58
CA LYS A 198 -8.63 -8.17 -8.06
C LYS A 198 -7.48 -8.14 -7.02
N PRO A 199 -6.54 -9.10 -7.11
CA PRO A 199 -5.18 -8.86 -6.61
C PRO A 199 -4.50 -7.89 -7.58
N ASP A 200 -4.69 -6.59 -7.40
CA ASP A 200 -3.91 -5.62 -8.16
C ASP A 200 -2.46 -5.59 -7.64
N CYS A 201 -1.55 -5.73 -8.60
CA CYS A 201 -0.10 -5.56 -8.54
C CYS A 201 0.81 -6.60 -7.85
N ALA A 202 0.32 -7.79 -7.45
CA ALA A 202 1.20 -8.85 -6.90
C ALA A 202 1.32 -10.14 -7.73
N SER A 203 0.72 -10.23 -8.92
CA SER A 203 0.89 -11.41 -9.78
C SER A 203 2.12 -11.29 -10.66
N LYS A 204 3.30 -11.47 -10.05
CA LYS A 204 4.52 -12.07 -10.62
C LYS A 204 5.61 -12.10 -9.53
N GLN A 205 5.55 -13.11 -8.66
CA GLN A 205 6.68 -13.73 -7.96
C GLN A 205 6.21 -15.03 -7.32
#